data_AF-A0A737GZL7-F1
#
_entry.id   AF-A0A737GZL7-F1
#
_cell.length_a   1.000
_cell.length_b   1.000
_cell.length_c   1.000
_cell.angle_alpha   90.00
_cell.angle_beta   90.00
_cell.angle_gamma   90.00
#
_symmetry.space_group_name_H-M   'P 1'
#
loop_
_entity.id
_entity.type
_entity.pdbx_description
1 polymer ?
#
loop_
_entity_poly.entity_id
_entity_poly.type
_entity_poly.pdbx_seq_one_letter_code
_entity_poly.pdbx_strand_id
1 'polypeptide(L)'
;MKHNNKNSKEIRLNKMLYREAIKRINVKMDSGPYAKQNLDKLIESIKSSYEAEEDFHTIFKRNISMYLIINSGGIINSKMMAEIDDMENEIAKNAHDKLFNIKLLSWCKTYREMLLLIHSIINEKAFNAKDFIEFNGLGSYVTSFCEDDLNLSMIVDFFDEISFRYGIEMTKKIINTACMKYAKIHSIRPGKIKYSLPFDFKPNECNEKKIEEYKWILDRIPFIDKNAFGEDITELSTIMNKHIPLSLRAYYRYDVYVSCDALAESDIKLFILQTKRAWSQKKYQESVKGKPVLNTHISASAKKQLKLLASVHNKKINEELECIINDAYVRYKGLM
;
A
#
# COMPACT_ATOMS: atom_id res chain seq x y z
N MET A 1 28.03 -11.84 -14.22
CA MET A 1 27.00 -11.53 -13.20
C MET A 1 26.28 -12.80 -12.70
N LYS A 2 27.00 -13.74 -12.05
CA LYS A 2 26.41 -14.99 -11.50
C LYS A 2 26.67 -15.19 -9.99
N HIS A 3 27.24 -14.22 -9.28
CA HIS A 3 27.66 -14.38 -7.88
C HIS A 3 26.73 -13.84 -6.78
N ASN A 4 25.59 -13.19 -7.08
CA ASN A 4 24.79 -12.52 -6.04
C ASN A 4 23.60 -13.29 -5.44
N ASN A 5 23.21 -14.47 -5.95
CA ASN A 5 21.99 -15.13 -5.48
C ASN A 5 22.18 -16.02 -4.24
N LYS A 6 23.37 -16.56 -4.01
CA LYS A 6 23.65 -17.46 -2.87
C LYS A 6 23.77 -16.65 -1.57
N ASN A 7 24.52 -15.54 -1.60
CA ASN A 7 24.63 -14.58 -0.48
C ASN A 7 23.28 -14.03 -0.05
N SER A 8 22.38 -13.67 -0.97
CA SER A 8 21.08 -13.09 -0.61
C SER A 8 20.18 -14.07 0.16
N LYS A 9 20.15 -15.36 -0.22
CA LYS A 9 19.33 -16.36 0.48
C LYS A 9 19.92 -16.69 1.85
N GLU A 10 21.23 -16.77 1.95
CA GLU A 10 21.96 -17.06 3.20
C GLU A 10 21.83 -15.91 4.21
N ILE A 11 21.98 -14.67 3.76
CA ILE A 11 21.73 -13.47 4.60
C ILE A 11 20.27 -13.46 5.09
N ARG A 12 19.29 -13.70 4.22
CA ARG A 12 17.86 -13.78 4.60
C ARG A 12 17.59 -14.90 5.60
N LEU A 13 18.25 -16.05 5.42
CA LEU A 13 18.18 -17.16 6.35
C LEU A 13 18.71 -16.76 7.72
N ASN A 14 19.94 -16.22 7.79
CA ASN A 14 20.57 -15.81 9.03
C ASN A 14 19.72 -14.78 9.77
N LYS A 15 19.19 -13.78 9.04
CA LYS A 15 18.24 -12.79 9.59
C LYS A 15 17.01 -13.44 10.23
N MET A 16 16.44 -14.46 9.60
CA MET A 16 15.28 -15.18 10.11
C MET A 16 15.62 -16.06 11.32
N LEU A 17 16.77 -16.76 11.28
CA LEU A 17 17.29 -17.55 12.38
C LEU A 17 17.52 -16.69 13.64
N TYR A 18 18.09 -15.49 13.48
CA TYR A 18 18.28 -14.53 14.58
C TYR A 18 16.95 -14.08 15.22
N ARG A 19 15.94 -13.76 14.40
CA ARG A 19 14.62 -13.33 14.91
C ARG A 19 13.94 -14.45 15.70
N GLU A 20 14.00 -15.68 15.21
CA GLU A 20 13.40 -16.83 15.89
C GLU A 20 14.13 -17.18 17.19
N ALA A 21 15.47 -17.13 17.18
CA ALA A 21 16.29 -17.27 18.38
C ALA A 21 15.87 -16.29 19.47
N ILE A 22 15.77 -14.99 19.15
CA ILE A 22 15.35 -13.94 20.09
C ILE A 22 13.96 -14.24 20.68
N LYS A 23 12.99 -14.69 19.87
CA LYS A 23 11.64 -15.02 20.37
C LYS A 23 11.64 -16.22 21.31
N ARG A 24 12.32 -17.32 20.95
CA ARG A 24 12.39 -18.53 21.80
C ARG A 24 13.08 -18.22 23.12
N ILE A 25 14.11 -17.38 23.09
CA ILE A 25 14.81 -16.85 24.27
C ILE A 25 13.83 -16.04 25.14
N ASN A 26 13.08 -15.10 24.56
CA ASN A 26 12.09 -14.29 25.29
C ASN A 26 10.98 -15.12 25.94
N VAL A 27 10.49 -16.18 25.28
CA VAL A 27 9.38 -17.02 25.79
C VAL A 27 9.83 -17.99 26.88
N LYS A 28 11.05 -18.53 26.81
CA LYS A 28 11.54 -19.52 27.79
C LYS A 28 12.05 -18.90 29.10
N MET A 29 12.27 -17.58 29.15
CA MET A 29 13.02 -16.94 30.22
C MET A 29 12.18 -15.97 31.03
N ASP A 30 11.06 -16.47 31.58
CA ASP A 30 10.30 -15.76 32.62
C ASP A 30 11.10 -15.84 33.93
N SER A 31 12.00 -14.87 34.11
CA SER A 31 13.05 -14.94 35.12
C SER A 31 13.24 -13.57 35.76
N GLY A 32 13.49 -13.57 37.08
CA GLY A 32 13.48 -12.38 37.93
C GLY A 32 14.39 -11.23 37.45
N PRO A 33 14.31 -10.04 38.10
CA PRO A 33 14.87 -8.79 37.58
C PRO A 33 16.36 -8.84 37.18
N TYR A 34 17.17 -9.70 37.80
CA TYR A 34 18.59 -9.91 37.45
C TYR A 34 18.79 -10.68 36.13
N ALA A 35 17.98 -11.72 35.90
CA ALA A 35 18.03 -12.49 34.66
C ALA A 35 17.51 -11.68 33.46
N LYS A 36 16.52 -10.82 33.70
CA LYS A 36 16.01 -9.86 32.71
C LYS A 36 17.09 -8.89 32.19
N GLN A 37 17.93 -8.34 33.08
CA GLN A 37 19.00 -7.42 32.66
C GLN A 37 20.08 -8.11 31.81
N ASN A 38 20.38 -9.38 32.10
CA ASN A 38 21.32 -10.17 31.31
C ASN A 38 20.71 -10.64 29.98
N LEU A 39 19.40 -10.89 29.97
CA LEU A 39 18.61 -11.19 28.77
C LEU A 39 18.59 -9.99 27.82
N ASP A 40 18.38 -8.78 28.34
CA ASP A 40 18.37 -7.55 27.53
C ASP A 40 19.73 -7.32 26.86
N LYS A 41 20.84 -7.52 27.58
CA LYS A 41 22.21 -7.45 27.02
C LYS A 41 22.47 -8.52 25.95
N LEU A 42 21.95 -9.73 26.16
CA LEU A 42 22.04 -10.81 25.17
C LEU A 42 21.30 -10.43 23.89
N ILE A 43 20.07 -9.91 24.02
CA ILE A 43 19.25 -9.47 22.90
C ILE A 43 19.93 -8.32 22.16
N GLU A 44 20.52 -7.36 22.89
CA GLU A 44 21.25 -6.24 22.31
C GLU A 44 22.50 -6.72 21.54
N SER A 45 23.27 -7.64 22.10
CA SER A 45 24.41 -8.25 21.40
C SER A 45 23.99 -9.00 20.13
N ILE A 46 22.91 -9.78 20.19
CA ILE A 46 22.38 -10.48 19.01
C ILE A 46 21.90 -9.46 17.97
N LYS A 47 21.27 -8.35 18.37
CA LYS A 47 20.83 -7.28 17.46
C LYS A 47 22.01 -6.57 16.79
N SER A 48 23.04 -6.18 17.54
CA SER A 48 24.24 -5.56 16.96
C SER A 48 24.95 -6.48 15.98
N SER A 49 25.02 -7.77 16.30
CA SER A 49 25.58 -8.79 15.41
C SER A 49 24.73 -9.07 14.17
N TYR A 50 23.39 -9.00 14.29
CA TYR A 50 22.47 -9.04 13.15
C TYR A 50 22.67 -7.85 12.22
N GLU A 51 22.92 -6.66 12.76
CA GLU A 51 23.21 -5.44 11.98
C GLU A 51 24.58 -5.51 11.28
N ALA A 52 25.53 -6.24 11.86
CA ALA A 52 26.86 -6.47 11.28
C ALA A 52 26.92 -7.59 10.22
N GLU A 53 25.79 -8.24 9.91
CA GLU A 53 25.68 -9.38 8.97
C GLU A 53 26.66 -10.53 9.25
N GLU A 54 27.02 -10.73 10.51
CA GLU A 54 27.91 -11.82 10.92
C GLU A 54 27.20 -13.20 10.83
N ASP A 55 27.99 -14.28 10.83
CA ASP A 55 27.49 -15.65 10.68
C ASP A 55 26.62 -16.10 11.88
N PHE A 56 25.41 -16.60 11.57
CA PHE A 56 24.44 -17.02 12.60
C PHE A 56 25.01 -18.08 13.53
N HIS A 57 25.69 -19.08 12.99
CA HIS A 57 26.23 -20.21 13.76
C HIS A 57 27.21 -19.75 14.83
N THR A 58 28.19 -18.94 14.41
CA THR A 58 29.24 -18.40 15.26
C THR A 58 28.68 -17.58 16.42
N ILE A 59 27.62 -16.82 16.16
CA ILE A 59 27.07 -15.85 17.11
C ILE A 59 26.04 -16.44 18.02
N PHE A 60 25.15 -17.26 17.48
CA PHE A 60 24.16 -17.99 18.27
C PHE A 60 24.88 -18.83 19.33
N LYS A 61 25.94 -19.56 18.94
CA LYS A 61 26.78 -20.30 19.87
C LYS A 61 27.48 -19.39 20.87
N ARG A 62 28.15 -18.32 20.42
CA ARG A 62 28.86 -17.38 21.31
C ARG A 62 27.91 -16.77 22.36
N ASN A 63 26.77 -16.26 21.91
CA ASN A 63 25.86 -15.47 22.73
C ASN A 63 25.02 -16.33 23.66
N ILE A 64 24.48 -17.47 23.20
CA ILE A 64 23.80 -18.41 24.11
C ILE A 64 24.79 -19.02 25.10
N SER A 65 26.02 -19.34 24.69
CA SER A 65 27.05 -19.81 25.62
C SER A 65 27.35 -18.77 26.70
N MET A 66 27.51 -17.49 26.33
CA MET A 66 27.70 -16.41 27.30
C MET A 66 26.52 -16.27 28.28
N TYR A 67 25.28 -16.32 27.79
CA TYR A 67 24.09 -16.25 28.65
C TYR A 67 24.00 -17.42 29.63
N LEU A 68 24.31 -18.64 29.17
CA LEU A 68 24.34 -19.81 30.04
C LEU A 68 25.44 -19.71 31.07
N ILE A 69 26.67 -19.29 30.71
CA ILE A 69 27.77 -19.06 31.65
C ILE A 69 27.36 -18.09 32.76
N ILE A 70 26.69 -17.00 32.41
CA ILE A 70 26.27 -15.97 33.36
C ILE A 70 25.19 -16.51 34.31
N ASN A 71 24.25 -17.32 33.82
CA ASN A 71 23.11 -17.80 34.62
C ASN A 71 23.34 -19.14 35.33
N SER A 72 24.30 -19.96 34.88
CA SER A 72 24.67 -21.23 35.51
C SER A 72 25.86 -21.10 36.48
N GLY A 73 26.31 -19.88 36.78
CA GLY A 73 27.46 -19.64 37.64
C GLY A 73 28.79 -20.15 37.04
N GLY A 74 28.89 -20.17 35.71
CA GLY A 74 30.09 -20.57 34.98
C GLY A 74 30.18 -22.04 34.59
N ILE A 75 29.18 -22.86 34.89
CA ILE A 75 29.18 -24.30 34.56
C ILE A 75 28.28 -24.54 33.35
N ILE A 76 28.87 -24.59 32.15
CA ILE A 76 28.22 -25.21 30.99
C ILE A 76 28.55 -26.70 31.05
N ASN A 77 27.55 -27.58 31.16
CA ASN A 77 27.76 -29.02 31.01
C ASN A 77 27.48 -29.48 29.56
N SER A 78 27.99 -30.64 29.19
CA SER A 78 27.83 -31.22 27.84
C SER A 78 26.38 -31.42 27.41
N LYS A 79 25.46 -31.60 28.38
CA LYS A 79 24.02 -31.73 28.12
C LYS A 79 23.41 -30.42 27.64
N MET A 80 23.78 -29.28 28.24
CA MET A 80 23.32 -27.96 27.80
C MET A 80 23.85 -27.59 26.40
N MET A 81 25.09 -27.96 26.07
CA MET A 81 25.63 -27.76 24.71
C MET A 81 24.89 -28.61 23.66
N ALA A 82 24.56 -29.85 23.99
CA ALA A 82 23.75 -30.70 23.12
C ALA A 82 22.34 -30.11 22.88
N GLU A 83 21.71 -29.55 23.91
CA GLU A 83 20.41 -28.87 23.76
C GLU A 83 20.50 -27.60 22.90
N ILE A 84 21.62 -26.88 22.89
CA ILE A 84 21.87 -25.74 21.99
C ILE A 84 22.02 -26.23 20.55
N ASP A 85 22.87 -27.23 20.33
CA ASP A 85 23.11 -27.79 18.99
C ASP A 85 21.80 -28.37 18.42
N ASP A 86 20.98 -29.05 19.24
CA ASP A 86 19.66 -29.55 18.83
C ASP A 86 18.71 -28.40 18.47
N MET A 87 18.67 -27.33 19.29
CA MET A 87 17.83 -26.16 19.02
C MET A 87 18.26 -25.44 17.75
N GLU A 88 19.56 -25.29 17.53
CA GLU A 88 20.12 -24.72 16.32
C GLU A 88 19.78 -25.56 15.09
N ASN A 89 19.99 -26.88 15.17
CA ASN A 89 19.70 -27.80 14.08
C ASN A 89 18.20 -27.81 13.74
N GLU A 90 17.32 -27.72 14.75
CA GLU A 90 15.88 -27.62 14.56
C GLU A 90 15.49 -26.30 13.85
N ILE A 91 16.06 -25.17 14.26
CA ILE A 91 15.78 -23.85 13.66
C ILE A 91 16.35 -23.79 12.23
N ALA A 92 17.59 -24.24 12.01
CA ALA A 92 18.26 -24.27 10.70
C ALA A 92 17.53 -25.19 9.70
N LYS A 93 17.14 -26.39 10.12
CA LYS A 93 16.36 -27.33 9.30
C LYS A 93 15.00 -26.77 8.92
N ASN A 94 14.35 -26.05 9.84
CA ASN A 94 13.04 -25.44 9.59
C ASN A 94 13.11 -24.18 8.71
N ALA A 95 14.20 -23.43 8.71
CA ALA A 95 14.24 -22.12 8.04
C ALA A 95 14.53 -22.22 6.52
N HIS A 96 15.30 -23.22 6.07
CA HIS A 96 15.78 -23.27 4.69
C HIS A 96 14.70 -23.59 3.63
N ASP A 97 13.71 -24.41 4.01
CA ASP A 97 12.55 -24.78 3.18
C ASP A 97 11.37 -23.80 3.33
N LYS A 98 11.47 -22.86 4.27
CA LYS A 98 10.40 -21.91 4.58
C LYS A 98 10.59 -20.53 3.96
N LEU A 99 11.75 -20.20 3.37
CA LEU A 99 11.93 -18.92 2.66
C LEU A 99 11.21 -18.93 1.31
N PHE A 100 10.49 -17.85 0.97
CA PHE A 100 9.82 -17.76 -0.33
C PHE A 100 10.79 -17.33 -1.45
N ASN A 101 10.42 -17.67 -2.68
CA ASN A 101 11.16 -17.25 -3.86
C ASN A 101 10.90 -15.77 -4.17
N ILE A 102 11.92 -14.93 -3.97
CA ILE A 102 11.86 -13.48 -4.21
C ILE A 102 11.38 -13.11 -5.63
N LYS A 103 11.61 -13.98 -6.63
CA LYS A 103 11.15 -13.75 -8.01
C LYS A 103 9.63 -13.63 -8.12
N LEU A 104 8.87 -14.18 -7.16
CA LEU A 104 7.42 -14.04 -7.08
C LEU A 104 6.97 -12.59 -6.88
N LEU A 105 7.85 -11.71 -6.37
CA LEU A 105 7.58 -10.29 -6.18
C LEU A 105 8.09 -9.40 -7.33
N SER A 106 8.58 -9.98 -8.42
CA SER A 106 9.15 -9.23 -9.57
C SER A 106 8.20 -8.22 -10.23
N TRP A 107 6.88 -8.40 -10.04
CA TRP A 107 5.83 -7.50 -10.52
C TRP A 107 5.53 -6.35 -9.56
N CYS A 108 5.91 -6.47 -8.28
CA CYS A 108 5.66 -5.46 -7.25
C CYS A 108 6.77 -4.41 -7.27
N LYS A 109 6.54 -3.29 -7.96
CA LYS A 109 7.56 -2.25 -8.17
C LYS A 109 7.21 -0.90 -7.57
N THR A 110 5.94 -0.69 -7.25
CA THR A 110 5.39 0.56 -6.76
C THR A 110 4.53 0.31 -5.53
N TYR A 111 4.26 1.38 -4.79
CA TYR A 111 3.36 1.38 -3.65
C TYR A 111 1.95 0.88 -3.98
N ARG A 112 1.50 1.06 -5.22
CA ARG A 112 0.18 0.60 -5.68
C ARG A 112 0.10 -0.93 -5.72
N GLU A 113 1.12 -1.61 -6.27
CA GLU A 113 1.15 -3.08 -6.28
C GLU A 113 1.28 -3.65 -4.87
N MET A 114 2.01 -2.96 -4.02
CA MET A 114 2.23 -3.39 -2.66
C MET A 114 0.96 -3.32 -1.80
N LEU A 115 0.06 -2.37 -2.06
CA LEU A 115 -1.25 -2.34 -1.39
C LEU A 115 -2.16 -3.50 -1.79
N LEU A 116 -2.02 -4.04 -3.00
CA LEU A 116 -2.70 -5.27 -3.41
C LEU A 116 -2.18 -6.49 -2.64
N LEU A 117 -0.89 -6.53 -2.33
CA LEU A 117 -0.30 -7.56 -1.47
C LEU A 117 -0.86 -7.46 -0.06
N ILE A 118 -0.83 -6.27 0.55
CA ILE A 118 -1.42 -6.00 1.88
C ILE A 118 -2.88 -6.45 1.94
N HIS A 119 -3.67 -6.08 0.94
CA HIS A 119 -5.08 -6.48 0.87
C HIS A 119 -5.28 -7.99 0.73
N SER A 120 -4.40 -8.68 0.00
CA SER A 120 -4.48 -10.13 -0.17
C SER A 120 -4.12 -10.86 1.13
N ILE A 121 -3.16 -10.35 1.91
CA ILE A 121 -2.81 -10.88 3.23
C ILE A 121 -4.02 -10.87 4.17
N ILE A 122 -4.78 -9.77 4.13
CA ILE A 122 -5.86 -9.54 5.08
C ILE A 122 -7.12 -10.32 4.70
N ASN A 123 -7.46 -10.39 3.41
CA ASN A 123 -8.56 -11.24 2.95
C ASN A 123 -8.35 -12.73 3.26
N GLU A 124 -7.11 -13.18 3.30
CA GLU A 124 -6.79 -14.57 3.62
C GLU A 124 -6.94 -14.88 5.12
N LYS A 125 -7.36 -13.91 5.94
CA LYS A 125 -7.52 -14.01 7.41
C LYS A 125 -6.29 -14.57 8.12
N ALA A 126 -5.14 -14.53 7.46
CA ALA A 126 -3.89 -15.06 7.98
C ALA A 126 -3.38 -14.23 9.17
N PHE A 127 -3.90 -13.01 9.32
CA PHE A 127 -3.51 -12.05 10.34
C PHE A 127 -4.76 -11.37 10.88
N ASN A 128 -4.91 -11.32 12.21
CA ASN A 128 -5.75 -10.31 12.82
C ASN A 128 -5.01 -8.95 12.78
N ALA A 129 -5.69 -7.81 12.90
CA ALA A 129 -4.98 -6.53 12.77
C ALA A 129 -3.97 -6.28 13.90
N LYS A 130 -4.11 -6.98 15.03
CA LYS A 130 -3.11 -6.94 16.11
C LYS A 130 -1.79 -7.57 15.66
N ASP A 131 -1.81 -8.76 15.04
CA ASP A 131 -0.63 -9.40 14.44
C ASP A 131 -0.04 -8.54 13.32
N PHE A 132 -0.89 -7.80 12.60
CA PHE A 132 -0.49 -6.88 11.55
C PHE A 132 0.20 -5.61 12.09
N ILE A 133 -0.21 -5.11 13.27
CA ILE A 133 0.37 -3.93 13.95
C ILE A 133 1.63 -4.32 14.76
N GLU A 134 1.59 -5.45 15.47
CA GLU A 134 2.73 -5.99 16.25
C GLU A 134 3.86 -6.49 15.36
N PHE A 135 3.61 -6.63 14.06
CA PHE A 135 4.65 -6.77 13.07
C PHE A 135 5.46 -5.47 13.00
N ASN A 136 6.48 -5.34 13.86
CA ASN A 136 7.34 -4.16 14.07
C ASN A 136 7.95 -3.54 12.80
N GLY A 137 7.91 -4.25 11.67
CA GLY A 137 8.33 -3.74 10.37
C GLY A 137 7.21 -3.07 9.57
N LEU A 138 5.93 -3.46 9.72
CA LEU A 138 4.90 -2.97 8.81
C LEU A 138 4.29 -1.62 9.23
N GLY A 139 4.17 -1.32 10.52
CA GLY A 139 3.74 0.01 10.98
C GLY A 139 4.74 1.11 10.62
N SER A 140 6.04 0.82 10.79
CA SER A 140 7.17 1.64 10.32
C SER A 140 7.25 1.69 8.78
N TYR A 141 6.93 0.58 8.11
CA TYR A 141 6.83 0.52 6.65
C TYR A 141 5.69 1.40 6.13
N VAL A 142 4.47 1.30 6.71
CA VAL A 142 3.28 2.10 6.34
C VAL A 142 3.54 3.59 6.57
N THR A 143 4.31 3.95 7.60
CA THR A 143 4.74 5.33 7.85
C THR A 143 5.85 5.81 6.90
N SER A 144 6.77 4.93 6.47
CA SER A 144 7.83 5.25 5.49
C SER A 144 7.33 5.45 4.05
N PHE A 145 6.07 5.08 3.73
CA PHE A 145 5.44 5.34 2.41
C PHE A 145 5.48 6.81 1.99
N CYS A 146 5.68 7.72 2.96
CA CYS A 146 5.65 9.15 2.73
C CYS A 146 7.00 9.76 2.35
N GLU A 147 8.13 9.05 2.53
CA GLU A 147 9.44 9.72 2.57
C GLU A 147 10.52 9.15 1.62
N ASP A 148 10.47 7.88 1.18
CA ASP A 148 11.53 7.27 0.35
C ASP A 148 11.06 6.33 -0.80
N ASP A 149 11.99 5.81 -1.61
CA ASP A 149 11.76 4.72 -2.59
C ASP A 149 11.33 3.40 -1.90
N LEU A 150 10.55 2.58 -2.62
CA LEU A 150 10.05 1.30 -2.12
C LEU A 150 11.20 0.38 -1.66
N ASN A 151 11.36 0.18 -0.34
CA ASN A 151 12.39 -0.72 0.20
C ASN A 151 11.98 -2.19 0.04
N LEU A 152 12.33 -2.78 -1.12
CA LEU A 152 12.08 -4.18 -1.44
C LEU A 152 12.67 -5.16 -0.41
N SER A 153 13.75 -4.80 0.30
CA SER A 153 14.32 -5.66 1.34
C SER A 153 13.37 -5.88 2.50
N MET A 154 12.64 -4.83 2.91
CA MET A 154 11.67 -4.94 4.01
C MET A 154 10.45 -5.78 3.62
N ILE A 155 9.98 -5.67 2.37
CA ILE A 155 8.88 -6.51 1.85
C ILE A 155 9.30 -7.98 1.87
N VAL A 156 10.54 -8.26 1.45
CA VAL A 156 11.07 -9.62 1.43
C VAL A 156 11.16 -10.19 2.83
N ASP A 157 11.75 -9.45 3.77
CA ASP A 157 11.81 -9.87 5.17
C ASP A 157 10.42 -10.15 5.76
N PHE A 158 9.43 -9.36 5.39
CA PHE A 158 8.05 -9.54 5.82
C PHE A 158 7.46 -10.84 5.28
N PHE A 159 7.56 -11.11 3.97
CA PHE A 159 7.04 -12.34 3.38
C PHE A 159 7.81 -13.60 3.77
N ASP A 160 9.10 -13.48 4.12
CA ASP A 160 9.87 -14.58 4.70
C ASP A 160 9.30 -14.98 6.06
N GLU A 161 8.98 -14.01 6.91
CA GLU A 161 8.32 -14.28 8.18
C GLU A 161 6.93 -14.91 8.00
N ILE A 162 6.12 -14.43 7.04
CA ILE A 162 4.82 -15.08 6.74
C ILE A 162 5.06 -16.54 6.37
N SER A 163 6.01 -16.79 5.49
CA SER A 163 6.32 -18.15 5.01
C SER A 163 6.83 -19.05 6.13
N PHE A 164 7.59 -18.47 7.07
CA PHE A 164 8.08 -19.17 8.23
C PHE A 164 6.97 -19.58 9.21
N ARG A 165 6.04 -18.67 9.49
CA ARG A 165 4.95 -18.86 10.45
C ARG A 165 3.80 -19.69 9.89
N TYR A 166 3.37 -19.40 8.67
CA TYR A 166 2.15 -19.94 8.07
C TYR A 166 2.40 -20.90 6.90
N GLY A 167 3.68 -21.08 6.53
CA GLY A 167 4.09 -21.99 5.47
C GLY A 167 4.19 -21.33 4.09
N ILE A 168 5.08 -21.88 3.27
CA ILE A 168 5.41 -21.33 1.95
C ILE A 168 4.23 -21.36 0.97
N GLU A 169 3.34 -22.35 1.06
CA GLU A 169 2.17 -22.45 0.17
C GLU A 169 1.15 -21.34 0.44
N MET A 170 0.97 -20.96 1.71
CA MET A 170 0.11 -19.83 2.08
C MET A 170 0.68 -18.51 1.53
N THR A 171 1.99 -18.30 1.69
CA THR A 171 2.67 -17.12 1.11
C THR A 171 2.54 -17.08 -0.41
N LYS A 172 2.75 -18.20 -1.09
CA LYS A 172 2.56 -18.29 -2.55
C LYS A 172 1.13 -17.95 -2.94
N LYS A 173 0.12 -18.47 -2.22
CA LYS A 173 -1.29 -18.17 -2.44
C LYS A 173 -1.56 -16.67 -2.34
N ILE A 174 -1.10 -16.02 -1.26
CA ILE A 174 -1.24 -14.58 -1.05
C ILE A 174 -0.62 -13.78 -2.22
N ILE A 175 0.63 -14.08 -2.58
CA ILE A 175 1.33 -13.36 -3.65
C ILE A 175 0.66 -13.58 -5.00
N ASN A 176 0.23 -14.81 -5.29
CA ASN A 176 -0.46 -15.15 -6.54
C ASN A 176 -1.82 -14.46 -6.63
N THR A 177 -2.60 -14.41 -5.56
CA THR A 177 -3.88 -13.68 -5.51
C THR A 177 -3.67 -12.21 -5.84
N ALA A 178 -2.69 -11.56 -5.22
CA ALA A 178 -2.36 -10.16 -5.50
C ALA A 178 -1.88 -9.97 -6.96
N CYS A 179 -1.06 -10.89 -7.46
CA CYS A 179 -0.56 -10.88 -8.84
C CYS A 179 -1.69 -11.05 -9.87
N MET A 180 -2.66 -11.94 -9.61
CA MET A 180 -3.83 -12.13 -10.46
C MET A 180 -4.72 -10.88 -10.47
N LYS A 181 -4.96 -10.27 -9.31
CA LYS A 181 -5.68 -8.99 -9.22
C LYS A 181 -4.97 -7.89 -10.02
N TYR A 182 -3.65 -7.81 -9.89
CA TYR A 182 -2.82 -6.90 -10.68
C TYR A 182 -2.95 -7.17 -12.18
N ALA A 183 -2.84 -8.43 -12.60
CA ALA A 183 -2.99 -8.83 -13.99
C ALA A 183 -4.37 -8.48 -14.55
N LYS A 184 -5.45 -8.66 -13.77
CA LYS A 184 -6.83 -8.28 -14.13
C LYS A 184 -6.97 -6.77 -14.32
N ILE A 185 -6.41 -5.97 -13.42
CA ILE A 185 -6.35 -4.49 -13.57
C ILE A 185 -5.64 -4.10 -14.88
N HIS A 186 -4.68 -4.91 -15.34
CA HIS A 186 -3.93 -4.69 -16.57
C HIS A 186 -4.58 -5.30 -17.82
N SER A 187 -5.34 -6.39 -17.70
CA SER A 187 -5.99 -7.08 -18.81
C SER A 187 -7.23 -6.35 -19.31
N ILE A 188 -7.89 -5.55 -18.47
CA ILE A 188 -9.03 -4.71 -18.83
C ILE A 188 -8.57 -3.48 -19.69
N ARG A 189 -7.33 -3.46 -20.20
CA ARG A 189 -6.72 -2.37 -20.99
C ARG A 189 -6.70 -2.50 -22.54
N PRO A 190 -7.50 -3.30 -23.27
CA PRO A 190 -7.41 -3.30 -24.72
C PRO A 190 -8.28 -2.16 -25.31
N GLY A 191 -7.62 -1.19 -25.96
CA GLY A 191 -8.26 -0.23 -26.88
C GLY A 191 -8.85 1.03 -26.24
N LYS A 192 -8.13 2.16 -26.35
CA LYS A 192 -8.51 3.59 -26.21
C LYS A 192 -9.38 4.06 -25.02
N ILE A 193 -9.85 3.19 -24.13
CA ILE A 193 -10.37 3.56 -22.82
C ILE A 193 -9.44 2.93 -21.78
N LYS A 194 -8.35 3.64 -21.54
CA LYS A 194 -7.39 3.36 -20.47
C LYS A 194 -8.16 3.50 -19.16
N TYR A 195 -8.41 2.42 -18.44
CA TYR A 195 -8.92 2.48 -17.06
C TYR A 195 -7.79 2.88 -16.10
N SER A 196 -7.15 4.02 -16.41
CA SER A 196 -6.67 4.90 -15.36
C SER A 196 -7.83 5.15 -14.40
N LEU A 197 -7.52 5.63 -13.19
CA LEU A 197 -8.55 6.30 -12.42
C LEU A 197 -9.39 7.21 -13.34
N PRO A 198 -10.68 7.44 -13.04
CA PRO A 198 -11.50 8.39 -13.78
C PRO A 198 -10.78 9.72 -14.05
N PHE A 199 -9.79 10.05 -13.21
CA PHE A 199 -8.90 11.18 -13.30
C PHE A 199 -7.44 10.75 -13.48
N ASP A 200 -6.67 11.62 -14.14
CA ASP A 200 -5.24 11.42 -14.35
C ASP A 200 -4.49 11.85 -13.08
N PHE A 201 -4.23 10.88 -12.22
CA PHE A 201 -3.41 11.07 -11.02
C PHE A 201 -2.06 10.39 -11.20
N LYS A 202 -1.14 10.75 -10.32
CA LYS A 202 0.06 9.95 -10.11
C LYS A 202 -0.04 9.36 -8.71
N PRO A 203 0.21 8.05 -8.53
CA PRO A 203 0.01 7.35 -7.26
C PRO A 203 0.82 7.96 -6.11
N ASN A 204 1.97 8.56 -6.41
CA ASN A 204 2.91 9.09 -5.42
C ASN A 204 2.85 10.62 -5.28
N GLU A 205 1.98 11.32 -6.03
CA GLU A 205 1.83 12.77 -5.92
C GLU A 205 0.50 13.09 -5.21
N CYS A 206 0.56 13.31 -3.90
CA CYS A 206 -0.54 13.94 -3.20
C CYS A 206 -0.60 15.41 -3.62
N ASN A 207 -1.23 15.68 -4.76
CA ASN A 207 -1.41 17.04 -5.25
C ASN A 207 -2.53 17.71 -4.46
N GLU A 208 -2.21 18.73 -3.67
CA GLU A 208 -3.18 19.48 -2.86
C GLU A 208 -4.31 20.07 -3.72
N LYS A 209 -4.03 20.44 -4.97
CA LYS A 209 -5.03 20.95 -5.93
C LYS A 209 -6.04 19.87 -6.35
N LYS A 210 -5.78 18.60 -6.05
CA LYS A 210 -6.60 17.45 -6.41
C LYS A 210 -7.26 16.74 -5.23
N ILE A 211 -7.13 17.27 -4.00
CA ILE A 211 -7.71 16.67 -2.78
C ILE A 211 -9.20 16.40 -2.94
N GLU A 212 -9.95 17.37 -3.47
CA GLU A 212 -11.39 17.24 -3.70
C GLU A 212 -11.72 16.15 -4.73
N GLU A 213 -10.84 15.92 -5.71
CA GLU A 213 -11.01 14.84 -6.70
C GLU A 213 -10.80 13.47 -6.04
N TYR A 214 -9.80 13.34 -5.16
CA TYR A 214 -9.52 12.12 -4.42
C TYR A 214 -10.65 11.77 -3.44
N LYS A 215 -11.12 12.75 -2.64
CA LYS A 215 -12.27 12.56 -1.74
C LYS A 215 -13.51 12.12 -2.51
N TRP A 216 -13.80 12.81 -3.61
CA TRP A 216 -14.98 12.54 -4.42
C TRP A 216 -15.01 11.12 -5.01
N ILE A 217 -13.85 10.56 -5.39
CA ILE A 217 -13.76 9.15 -5.80
C ILE A 217 -13.99 8.22 -4.62
N LEU A 218 -13.35 8.49 -3.47
CA LEU A 218 -13.46 7.64 -2.29
C LEU A 218 -14.91 7.56 -1.78
N ASP A 219 -15.68 8.65 -1.88
CA ASP A 219 -17.09 8.67 -1.51
C ASP A 219 -17.99 7.88 -2.47
N ARG A 220 -17.55 7.69 -3.72
CA ARG A 220 -18.36 7.10 -4.80
C ARG A 220 -17.99 5.67 -5.18
N ILE A 221 -16.73 5.27 -5.02
CA ILE A 221 -16.40 3.85 -5.13
C ILE A 221 -17.20 3.21 -4.01
N PRO A 222 -18.19 2.35 -4.31
CA PRO A 222 -18.96 1.69 -3.28
C PRO A 222 -17.95 1.13 -2.29
N PHE A 223 -18.05 1.54 -1.01
CA PHE A 223 -17.40 0.73 -0.01
C PHE A 223 -18.06 -0.62 -0.23
N ILE A 224 -17.29 -1.63 -0.60
CA ILE A 224 -17.85 -2.96 -0.76
C ILE A 224 -18.16 -3.40 0.67
N ASP A 225 -19.32 -2.96 1.14
CA ASP A 225 -19.71 -2.92 2.54
C ASP A 225 -20.10 -4.35 2.92
N LYS A 226 -19.28 -4.91 3.82
CA LYS A 226 -19.42 -6.11 4.67
C LYS A 226 -19.87 -7.46 4.06
N ASN A 227 -20.68 -7.49 3.00
CA ASN A 227 -21.40 -8.71 2.60
C ASN A 227 -20.89 -9.37 1.31
N ALA A 228 -20.18 -8.66 0.43
CA ALA A 228 -19.60 -9.29 -0.78
C ALA A 228 -18.21 -9.88 -0.54
N PHE A 229 -17.52 -9.46 0.52
CA PHE A 229 -16.22 -10.01 0.94
C PHE A 229 -16.19 -10.53 2.37
N GLY A 230 -17.32 -10.47 3.09
CA GLY A 230 -17.49 -11.08 4.41
C GLY A 230 -16.37 -10.75 5.39
N GLU A 231 -16.10 -9.47 5.70
CA GLU A 231 -15.35 -9.11 6.92
C GLU A 231 -15.23 -7.63 7.28
N ASP A 232 -14.82 -7.43 8.54
CA ASP A 232 -14.73 -6.19 9.30
C ASP A 232 -13.44 -5.39 8.94
N ILE A 233 -13.52 -4.57 7.90
CA ILE A 233 -12.40 -3.75 7.35
C ILE A 233 -12.07 -2.54 8.27
N THR A 234 -12.62 -2.48 9.48
CA THR A 234 -12.59 -1.31 10.35
C THR A 234 -11.15 -1.01 10.83
N GLU A 235 -10.35 -2.03 11.12
CA GLU A 235 -8.94 -1.87 11.54
C GLU A 235 -8.02 -1.48 10.37
N LEU A 236 -8.23 -2.08 9.20
CA LEU A 236 -7.52 -1.72 7.96
C LEU A 236 -7.77 -0.27 7.56
N SER A 237 -9.04 0.12 7.56
CA SER A 237 -9.42 1.50 7.24
C SER A 237 -8.78 2.48 8.22
N THR A 238 -8.65 2.11 9.50
CA THR A 238 -7.95 2.91 10.51
C THR A 238 -6.46 3.06 10.18
N ILE A 239 -5.75 1.98 9.88
CA ILE A 239 -4.32 2.00 9.52
C ILE A 239 -4.10 2.80 8.22
N MET A 240 -4.91 2.52 7.19
CA MET A 240 -4.82 3.22 5.91
C MET A 240 -5.12 4.70 6.05
N ASN A 241 -6.14 5.08 6.83
CA ASN A 241 -6.54 6.47 6.98
C ASN A 241 -5.53 7.30 7.77
N LYS A 242 -4.79 6.68 8.69
CA LYS A 242 -3.79 7.37 9.52
C LYS A 242 -2.45 7.56 8.82
N HIS A 243 -2.05 6.64 7.94
CA HIS A 243 -0.67 6.59 7.45
C HIS A 243 -0.53 6.61 5.92
N ILE A 244 -1.60 6.37 5.15
CA ILE A 244 -1.52 6.32 3.68
C ILE A 244 -2.03 7.63 3.07
N PRO A 245 -1.25 8.27 2.16
CA PRO A 245 -1.69 9.45 1.44
C PRO A 245 -3.04 9.26 0.75
N LEU A 246 -3.83 10.33 0.70
CA LEU A 246 -5.19 10.30 0.15
C LEU A 246 -5.21 9.83 -1.32
N SER A 247 -4.22 10.25 -2.11
CA SER A 247 -4.05 9.82 -3.50
C SER A 247 -3.93 8.30 -3.62
N LEU A 248 -3.05 7.72 -2.82
CA LEU A 248 -2.75 6.30 -2.83
C LEU A 248 -3.91 5.47 -2.27
N ARG A 249 -4.65 5.99 -1.28
CA ARG A 249 -5.92 5.40 -0.81
C ARG A 249 -6.97 5.34 -1.92
N ALA A 250 -7.11 6.40 -2.71
CA ALA A 250 -8.05 6.44 -3.83
C ALA A 250 -7.69 5.39 -4.90
N TYR A 251 -6.40 5.24 -5.23
CA TYR A 251 -5.90 4.19 -6.12
C TYR A 251 -6.18 2.79 -5.59
N TYR A 252 -5.84 2.55 -4.34
CA TYR A 252 -6.04 1.26 -3.70
C TYR A 252 -7.51 0.83 -3.75
N ARG A 253 -8.41 1.71 -3.32
CA ARG A 253 -9.84 1.41 -3.30
C ARG A 253 -10.40 1.15 -4.69
N TYR A 254 -9.91 1.91 -5.68
CA TYR A 254 -10.27 1.69 -7.07
C TYR A 254 -9.76 0.33 -7.58
N ASP A 255 -8.51 -0.02 -7.30
CA ASP A 255 -7.91 -1.28 -7.74
C ASP A 255 -8.61 -2.49 -7.14
N VAL A 256 -8.91 -2.45 -5.84
CA VAL A 256 -9.69 -3.49 -5.16
C VAL A 256 -11.07 -3.63 -5.80
N TYR A 257 -11.74 -2.50 -6.09
CA TYR A 257 -13.04 -2.53 -6.74
C TYR A 257 -12.98 -3.15 -8.13
N VAL A 258 -12.11 -2.66 -9.03
CA VAL A 258 -12.05 -3.16 -10.42
C VAL A 258 -11.42 -4.54 -10.55
N SER A 259 -10.69 -5.02 -9.53
CA SER A 259 -10.17 -6.39 -9.49
C SER A 259 -11.12 -7.38 -8.82
N CYS A 260 -12.25 -6.93 -8.25
CA CYS A 260 -13.24 -7.78 -7.59
C CYS A 260 -13.76 -8.87 -8.53
N ASP A 261 -13.70 -10.14 -8.11
CA ASP A 261 -14.14 -11.29 -8.92
C ASP A 261 -15.65 -11.41 -9.02
N ALA A 262 -16.39 -10.82 -8.09
CA ALA A 262 -17.85 -10.75 -8.15
C ALA A 262 -18.37 -9.74 -9.19
N LEU A 263 -17.52 -8.84 -9.71
CA LEU A 263 -17.93 -7.83 -10.68
C LEU A 263 -17.64 -8.29 -12.11
N ALA A 264 -18.68 -8.25 -12.95
CA ALA A 264 -18.52 -8.43 -14.38
C ALA A 264 -17.76 -7.23 -14.99
N GLU A 265 -17.01 -7.48 -16.07
CA GLU A 265 -16.28 -6.41 -16.76
C GLU A 265 -17.22 -5.27 -17.19
N SER A 266 -18.43 -5.59 -17.66
CA SER A 266 -19.47 -4.62 -18.03
C SER A 266 -19.84 -3.66 -16.90
N ASP A 267 -19.92 -4.14 -15.67
CA ASP A 267 -20.30 -3.35 -14.50
C ASP A 267 -19.19 -2.39 -14.13
N ILE A 268 -17.93 -2.84 -14.22
CA ILE A 268 -16.75 -2.01 -14.07
C ILE A 268 -16.72 -0.90 -15.13
N LYS A 269 -17.02 -1.23 -16.41
CA LYS A 269 -17.08 -0.22 -17.48
C LYS A 269 -18.17 0.82 -17.21
N LEU A 270 -19.35 0.37 -16.80
CA LEU A 270 -20.50 1.22 -16.51
C LEU A 270 -20.20 2.15 -15.33
N PHE A 271 -19.66 1.61 -14.25
CA PHE A 271 -19.21 2.38 -13.10
C PHE A 271 -18.27 3.51 -13.54
N ILE A 272 -17.21 3.19 -14.27
CA ILE A 272 -16.21 4.19 -14.67
C ILE A 272 -16.80 5.27 -15.58
N LEU A 273 -17.70 4.89 -16.50
CA LEU A 273 -18.40 5.84 -17.36
C LEU A 273 -19.29 6.78 -16.56
N GLN A 274 -20.08 6.25 -15.62
CA GLN A 274 -20.96 7.03 -14.75
C GLN A 274 -20.16 7.95 -13.83
N THR A 275 -19.06 7.47 -13.26
CA THR A 275 -18.15 8.24 -12.43
C THR A 275 -17.54 9.40 -13.22
N LYS A 276 -17.05 9.18 -14.44
CA LYS A 276 -16.53 10.27 -15.29
C LYS A 276 -17.60 11.32 -15.60
N ARG A 277 -18.80 10.90 -15.97
CA ARG A 277 -19.93 11.81 -16.26
C ARG A 277 -20.34 12.65 -15.06
N ALA A 278 -20.52 12.02 -13.90
CA ALA A 278 -20.90 12.70 -12.67
C ALA A 278 -19.83 13.72 -12.23
N TRP A 279 -18.55 13.42 -12.45
CA TRP A 279 -17.48 14.38 -12.18
C TRP A 279 -17.50 15.57 -13.11
N SER A 280 -17.64 15.35 -14.42
CA SER A 280 -17.78 16.43 -15.39
C SER A 280 -18.96 17.33 -15.07
N GLN A 281 -20.07 16.74 -14.63
CA GLN A 281 -21.25 17.50 -14.19
C GLN A 281 -20.98 18.32 -12.92
N LYS A 282 -20.31 17.75 -11.91
CA LYS A 282 -19.90 18.50 -10.70
C LYS A 282 -19.00 19.68 -11.08
N LYS A 283 -17.96 19.46 -11.88
CA LYS A 283 -17.06 20.52 -12.37
C LYS A 283 -17.81 21.62 -13.11
N TYR A 284 -18.77 21.22 -13.96
CA TYR A 284 -19.63 22.18 -14.64
C TYR A 284 -20.45 23.01 -13.65
N GLN A 285 -21.16 22.36 -12.72
CA GLN A 285 -21.96 23.02 -11.68
C GLN A 285 -21.13 23.99 -10.83
N GLU A 286 -19.92 23.60 -10.43
CA GLU A 286 -18.99 24.47 -9.71
C GLU A 286 -18.54 25.66 -10.55
N SER A 287 -18.28 25.47 -11.85
CA SER A 287 -17.87 26.54 -12.77
C SER A 287 -18.98 27.56 -13.08
N VAL A 288 -20.24 27.15 -12.95
CA VAL A 288 -21.43 28.01 -13.14
C VAL A 288 -22.07 28.44 -11.82
N LYS A 289 -21.50 28.08 -10.67
CA LYS A 289 -22.01 28.47 -9.36
C LYS A 289 -21.99 29.99 -9.24
N GLY A 290 -23.15 30.59 -8.96
CA GLY A 290 -23.32 32.05 -8.92
C GLY A 290 -23.52 32.72 -10.29
N LYS A 291 -23.57 31.96 -11.39
CA LYS A 291 -23.86 32.47 -12.74
C LYS A 291 -25.25 32.00 -13.16
N PRO A 292 -26.30 32.83 -13.03
CA PRO A 292 -27.64 32.45 -13.48
C PRO A 292 -27.62 32.14 -14.97
N VAL A 293 -28.24 31.03 -15.36
CA VAL A 293 -28.31 30.63 -16.78
C VAL A 293 -29.31 31.54 -17.49
N LEU A 294 -28.83 32.26 -18.50
CA LEU A 294 -29.71 32.99 -19.42
C LEU A 294 -30.32 32.00 -20.42
N ASN A 295 -31.48 31.43 -20.05
CA ASN A 295 -32.25 30.55 -20.94
C ASN A 295 -33.06 31.40 -21.94
N THR A 296 -32.43 31.76 -23.06
CA THR A 296 -33.10 32.50 -24.14
C THR A 296 -32.87 31.84 -25.49
N HIS A 297 -33.87 31.93 -26.35
CA HIS A 297 -33.75 31.52 -27.74
C HIS A 297 -33.24 32.70 -28.57
N ILE A 298 -32.14 32.49 -29.28
CA ILE A 298 -31.63 33.42 -30.29
C ILE A 298 -31.60 32.73 -31.65
N SER A 299 -31.79 33.51 -32.72
CA SER A 299 -31.72 32.97 -34.07
C SER A 299 -30.34 32.40 -34.39
N ALA A 300 -30.29 31.42 -35.31
CA ALA A 300 -29.03 30.81 -35.72
C ALA A 300 -28.04 31.83 -36.33
N SER A 301 -28.57 32.85 -37.04
CA SER A 301 -27.78 33.96 -37.60
C SER A 301 -27.18 34.83 -36.50
N ALA A 302 -27.97 35.26 -35.52
CA ALA A 302 -27.49 36.04 -34.38
C ALA A 302 -26.44 35.27 -33.56
N LYS A 303 -26.63 33.96 -33.35
CA LYS A 303 -25.65 33.10 -32.69
C LYS A 303 -24.32 33.02 -33.45
N LYS A 304 -24.36 32.99 -34.78
CA LYS A 304 -23.15 33.02 -35.63
C LYS A 304 -22.42 34.37 -35.51
N GLN A 305 -23.15 35.47 -35.56
CA GLN A 305 -22.59 36.82 -35.39
C GLN A 305 -21.94 36.99 -34.01
N LEU A 306 -22.61 36.56 -32.94
CA LEU A 306 -22.08 36.60 -31.58
C LEU A 306 -20.80 35.76 -31.43
N LYS A 307 -20.75 34.56 -32.03
CA LYS A 307 -19.54 33.73 -32.05
C LYS A 307 -18.37 34.40 -32.78
N LEU A 308 -18.66 35.07 -33.90
CA LEU A 308 -17.66 35.78 -34.67
C LEU A 308 -17.10 36.95 -33.86
N LEU A 309 -17.96 37.78 -33.25
CA LEU A 309 -17.56 38.89 -32.39
C LEU A 309 -16.71 38.42 -31.21
N ALA A 310 -17.15 37.38 -30.51
CA ALA A 310 -16.39 36.79 -29.40
C ALA A 310 -14.99 36.32 -29.84
N SER A 311 -14.90 35.70 -31.03
CA SER A 311 -13.60 35.28 -31.59
C SER A 311 -12.70 36.47 -31.95
N VAL A 312 -13.25 37.51 -32.57
CA VAL A 312 -12.50 38.72 -32.98
C VAL A 312 -11.99 39.46 -31.75
N HIS A 313 -12.80 39.55 -30.70
CA HIS A 313 -12.45 40.24 -29.46
C HIS A 313 -11.67 39.35 -28.46
N ASN A 314 -11.36 38.10 -28.81
CA ASN A 314 -10.71 37.12 -27.94
C ASN A 314 -11.41 36.94 -26.58
N LYS A 315 -12.75 36.92 -26.58
CA LYS A 315 -13.62 36.76 -25.41
C LYS A 315 -14.42 35.47 -25.49
N LYS A 316 -14.92 35.00 -24.34
CA LYS A 316 -15.95 33.95 -24.34
C LYS A 316 -17.28 34.55 -24.79
N ILE A 317 -18.15 33.70 -25.37
CA ILE A 317 -19.46 34.11 -25.88
C ILE A 317 -20.30 34.84 -24.81
N ASN A 318 -20.25 34.41 -23.55
CA ASN A 318 -20.98 35.05 -22.46
C ASN A 318 -20.38 36.42 -22.10
N GLU A 319 -19.05 36.57 -22.11
CA GLU A 319 -18.38 37.84 -21.83
C GLU A 319 -18.69 38.87 -22.92
N GLU A 320 -18.69 38.44 -24.19
CA GLU A 320 -19.08 39.29 -25.32
C GLU A 320 -20.55 39.71 -25.22
N LEU A 321 -21.44 38.78 -24.85
CA LEU A 321 -22.86 39.07 -24.65
C LEU A 321 -23.08 40.08 -23.51
N GLU A 322 -22.35 39.94 -22.40
CA GLU A 322 -22.39 40.88 -21.27
C GLU A 322 -21.91 42.28 -21.69
N CYS A 323 -20.84 42.39 -22.50
CA CYS A 323 -20.40 43.68 -23.06
C CYS A 323 -21.48 44.34 -23.90
N ILE A 324 -22.09 43.60 -24.83
CA ILE A 324 -23.16 44.13 -25.70
C ILE A 324 -24.36 44.61 -24.87
N ILE A 325 -24.75 43.85 -23.85
CA ILE A 325 -25.85 44.22 -22.95
C ILE A 325 -25.50 45.49 -22.16
N ASN A 326 -24.29 45.55 -21.59
CA ASN A 326 -23.84 46.72 -20.82
C ASN A 326 -23.76 47.98 -21.69
N ASP A 327 -23.18 47.89 -22.90
CA ASP A 327 -23.08 49.03 -23.81
C ASP A 327 -24.47 49.52 -24.25
N ALA A 328 -25.40 48.61 -24.51
CA ALA A 328 -26.79 48.95 -24.80
C ALA A 328 -27.47 49.64 -23.59
N TYR A 329 -27.22 49.14 -22.38
CA TYR A 329 -27.81 49.67 -21.15
C TYR A 329 -27.27 51.05 -20.77
N VAL A 330 -25.96 51.28 -20.91
CA VAL A 330 -25.32 52.58 -20.68
C VAL A 330 -25.89 53.63 -21.63
N ARG A 331 -26.04 53.29 -22.91
CA ARG A 331 -26.70 54.15 -23.91
C ARG A 331 -28.14 54.45 -23.54
N TYR A 332 -28.91 53.44 -23.12
CA TYR A 332 -30.29 53.62 -22.68
C TYR A 332 -30.41 54.59 -21.49
N LYS A 333 -29.47 54.53 -20.53
CA LYS A 333 -29.46 55.43 -19.37
C LYS A 333 -28.94 56.84 -19.65
N GLY A 334 -28.50 57.15 -20.86
CA GLY A 334 -27.92 58.46 -21.19
C GLY A 334 -26.61 58.74 -20.44
N LEU A 335 -25.86 57.69 -20.11
CA LEU A 335 -24.57 57.77 -19.40
C LEU A 335 -23.37 57.82 -20.37
N MET A 336 -23.62 58.08 -21.65
CA MET A 336 -22.63 58.21 -22.72
C MET A 336 -22.71 59.57 -23.39
#